data_AF-N9R8U7-F1
#
_entry.id   AF-N9R8U7-F1
#
_cell.length_a   1.000
_cell.length_b   1.000
_cell.length_c   1.000
_cell.angle_alpha   90.00
_cell.angle_beta   90.00
_cell.angle_gamma   90.00
#
_symmetry.space_group_name_H-M   'P 1'
#
loop_
_entity.id
_entity.type
_entity.pdbx_description
1 polymer ?
#
loop_
_entity_poly.entity_id
_entity_poly.type
_entity_poly.pdbx_seq_one_letter_code
_entity_poly.pdbx_strand_id
1 'polypeptide(L)'
;MRELRLVAASQLGVGAWYQKGFEQNGIIFTPPSEYERSEALGAQCGSCNTIVWITGRSDPILNREMPSHLESYQDRRDRFLKSLPVCPHCHQQAYDLFINNVVIPRYQNGDYYSLDSDQGVNEEMSAKVKDIPVWWYGDKDEAKRLNLHFL
;
A
#
# COMPACT_ATOMS: atom_id res chain seq x y z
N MET A 1 7.08 -18.95 3.12
CA MET A 1 7.13 -17.98 4.24
C MET A 1 7.18 -16.60 3.63
N ARG A 2 6.36 -15.67 4.14
CA ARG A 2 6.36 -14.28 3.65
C ARG A 2 7.44 -13.47 4.36
N GLU A 3 8.02 -12.51 3.65
CA GLU A 3 9.11 -11.67 4.13
C GLU A 3 8.91 -10.22 3.65
N LEU A 4 9.40 -9.26 4.44
CA LEU A 4 9.47 -7.85 4.05
C LEU A 4 10.66 -7.64 3.12
N ARG A 5 10.43 -7.05 1.95
CA ARG A 5 11.46 -6.71 0.96
C ARG A 5 11.18 -5.35 0.35
N LEU A 6 12.22 -4.68 -0.12
CA LEU A 6 12.07 -3.46 -0.90
C LEU A 6 11.96 -3.81 -2.39
N VAL A 7 11.01 -3.17 -3.06
CA VAL A 7 10.80 -3.23 -4.51
C VAL A 7 10.46 -1.83 -5.01
N ALA A 8 10.61 -1.57 -6.32
CA ALA A 8 10.15 -0.31 -6.88
C ALA A 8 8.61 -0.27 -6.93
N ALA A 9 8.00 0.88 -6.62
CA ALA A 9 6.54 1.05 -6.62
C ALA A 9 5.87 0.61 -7.93
N SER A 10 6.51 0.94 -9.07
CA SER A 10 6.03 0.56 -10.40
C SER A 10 5.97 -0.95 -10.64
N GLN A 11 6.82 -1.76 -10.00
CA GLN A 11 6.77 -3.23 -10.11
C GLN A 11 5.48 -3.81 -9.49
N LEU A 12 4.87 -3.08 -8.57
CA LEU A 12 3.59 -3.42 -7.97
C LEU A 12 2.41 -2.71 -8.65
N GLY A 13 2.65 -1.91 -9.70
CA GLY A 13 1.62 -1.03 -10.27
C GLY A 13 1.08 -0.01 -9.27
N VAL A 14 1.90 0.37 -8.28
CA VAL A 14 1.57 1.41 -7.31
C VAL A 14 2.03 2.74 -7.87
N GLY A 15 1.10 3.70 -7.95
CA GLY A 15 1.44 5.08 -8.29
C GLY A 15 2.15 5.76 -7.13
N ALA A 16 3.18 6.54 -7.42
CA ALA A 16 3.87 7.38 -6.46
C ALA A 16 4.11 8.75 -7.08
N TRP A 17 3.63 9.81 -6.44
CA TRP A 17 3.78 11.16 -6.96
C TRP A 17 3.72 12.24 -5.89
N TYR A 18 4.12 13.45 -6.27
CA TYR A 18 3.82 14.66 -5.52
C TYR A 18 2.57 15.30 -6.10
N GLN A 19 1.64 15.69 -5.23
CA GLN A 19 0.48 16.46 -5.65
C GLN A 19 0.85 17.93 -5.75
N LYS A 20 0.38 18.58 -6.82
CA LYS A 20 0.64 20.00 -7.08
C LYS A 20 0.06 20.87 -5.96
N GLY A 21 0.88 21.73 -5.38
CA GLY A 21 0.50 22.61 -4.27
C GLY A 21 0.49 21.95 -2.88
N PHE A 22 0.82 20.65 -2.81
CA PHE A 22 0.90 19.87 -1.57
C PHE A 22 2.23 19.12 -1.45
N GLU A 23 3.26 19.58 -2.16
CA GLU A 23 4.57 18.94 -2.22
C GLU A 23 5.19 18.77 -0.81
N GLN A 24 4.93 19.72 0.10
CA GLN A 24 5.39 19.67 1.49
C GLN A 24 4.80 18.51 2.30
N ASN A 25 3.67 17.94 1.88
CA ASN A 25 3.07 16.79 2.56
C ASN A 25 3.84 15.49 2.25
N GLY A 26 4.71 15.53 1.23
CA GLY A 26 5.48 14.41 0.75
C GLY A 26 4.74 13.63 -0.33
N ILE A 27 5.24 12.43 -0.59
CA ILE A 27 4.71 11.57 -1.65
C ILE A 27 3.33 11.05 -1.23
N ILE A 28 2.38 11.13 -2.16
CA ILE A 28 1.16 10.34 -2.09
C ILE A 28 1.39 9.08 -2.92
N PHE A 29 1.03 7.95 -2.34
CA PHE A 29 0.93 6.71 -3.08
C PHE A 29 -0.52 6.51 -3.46
N THR A 30 -0.81 6.09 -4.67
CA THR A 30 -2.18 5.76 -5.01
C THR A 30 -2.37 4.27 -5.15
N PRO A 31 -3.62 3.84 -4.88
CA PRO A 31 -4.02 2.52 -5.28
C PRO A 31 -3.74 2.28 -6.77
N PRO A 32 -3.62 1.00 -7.16
CA PRO A 32 -3.76 0.57 -8.54
C PRO A 32 -4.85 1.34 -9.27
N SER A 33 -4.57 1.90 -10.45
CA SER A 33 -5.66 2.46 -11.26
C SER A 33 -6.63 1.33 -11.64
N GLU A 34 -7.94 1.61 -11.71
CA GLU A 34 -8.94 0.59 -12.09
C GLU A 34 -8.69 -0.03 -13.48
N TYR A 35 -7.87 0.62 -14.31
CA TYR A 35 -7.48 0.16 -15.64
C TYR A 35 -6.23 -0.74 -15.64
N GLU A 36 -5.42 -0.65 -14.59
CA GLU A 36 -4.28 -1.53 -14.37
C GLU A 36 -4.70 -2.61 -13.38
N ARG A 37 -4.65 -3.87 -13.79
CA ARG A 37 -4.97 -5.03 -12.93
C ARG A 37 -3.93 -5.23 -11.81
N SER A 38 -3.54 -4.19 -11.09
CA SER A 38 -2.67 -4.38 -9.95
C SER A 38 -3.48 -4.98 -8.81
N GLU A 39 -2.98 -6.13 -8.36
CA GLU A 39 -3.49 -6.87 -7.22
C GLU A 39 -2.97 -6.27 -5.89
N ALA A 40 -2.29 -5.11 -5.94
CA ALA A 40 -1.67 -4.48 -4.78
C ALA A 40 -2.72 -3.89 -3.84
N LEU A 41 -2.59 -4.27 -2.58
CA LEU A 41 -3.29 -3.76 -1.41
C LEU A 41 -2.24 -3.30 -0.43
N GLY A 42 -2.62 -2.50 0.56
CA GLY A 42 -1.64 -1.96 1.49
C GLY A 42 -2.14 -1.83 2.91
N ALA A 43 -1.19 -1.64 3.81
CA ALA A 43 -1.43 -1.25 5.18
C ALA A 43 -0.52 -0.08 5.54
N GLN A 44 -1.12 1.02 5.99
CA GLN A 44 -0.38 2.18 6.46
C GLN A 44 -0.28 2.18 7.98
N CYS A 45 0.93 2.41 8.48
CA CYS A 45 1.18 2.57 9.90
C CYS A 45 0.61 3.90 10.39
N GLY A 46 -0.19 3.88 11.46
CA GLY A 46 -0.71 5.08 12.12
C GLY A 46 0.37 5.87 12.87
N SER A 47 1.47 5.20 13.26
CA SER A 47 2.54 5.85 14.05
C SER A 47 3.58 6.58 13.19
N CYS A 48 3.86 6.12 11.96
CA CYS A 48 4.90 6.71 11.12
C CYS A 48 4.55 6.79 9.62
N ASN A 49 3.30 6.49 9.25
CA ASN A 49 2.77 6.58 7.88
C ASN A 49 3.45 5.70 6.83
N THR A 50 4.40 4.83 7.23
CA THR A 50 5.00 3.84 6.34
C THR A 50 3.94 2.87 5.84
N ILE A 51 3.94 2.62 4.53
CA ILE A 51 3.04 1.67 3.88
C ILE A 51 3.78 0.37 3.63
N VAL A 52 3.14 -0.75 3.96
CA VAL A 52 3.52 -2.08 3.50
C VAL A 52 2.50 -2.54 2.48
N TRP A 53 2.97 -2.83 1.27
CA TRP A 53 2.16 -3.37 0.18
C TRP A 53 2.16 -4.89 0.20
N ILE A 54 1.02 -5.48 -0.12
CA ILE A 54 0.80 -6.92 -0.25
C ILE A 54 0.01 -7.13 -1.55
N THR A 55 0.16 -8.28 -2.19
CA THR A 55 -0.74 -8.64 -3.29
C THR A 55 -1.87 -9.53 -2.80
N GLY A 56 -3.11 -9.06 -3.02
CA GLY A 56 -4.29 -9.63 -2.40
C GLY A 56 -4.51 -11.08 -2.74
N ARG A 57 -4.15 -11.54 -3.95
CA ARG A 57 -4.47 -12.86 -4.53
C ARG A 57 -3.92 -14.08 -3.77
N SER A 58 -2.83 -13.94 -3.03
CA SER A 58 -2.27 -15.03 -2.23
C SER A 58 -2.65 -14.94 -0.75
N ASP A 59 -3.28 -13.85 -0.31
CA ASP A 59 -3.48 -13.60 1.11
C ASP A 59 -4.65 -14.45 1.65
N PRO A 60 -4.38 -15.39 2.58
CA PRO A 60 -5.40 -16.31 3.06
C PRO A 60 -6.44 -15.65 3.97
N ILE A 61 -6.16 -14.45 4.49
CA ILE A 61 -7.11 -13.69 5.33
C ILE A 61 -8.03 -12.87 4.43
N LEU A 62 -7.49 -12.26 3.38
CA LEU A 62 -8.27 -11.47 2.42
C LEU A 62 -9.11 -12.35 1.48
N ASN A 63 -8.56 -13.48 1.02
CA ASN A 63 -9.21 -14.37 0.03
C ASN A 63 -9.89 -15.61 0.62
N ARG A 64 -9.98 -15.72 1.94
CA ARG A 64 -10.81 -16.78 2.52
C ARG A 64 -12.26 -16.58 2.05
N GLU A 65 -12.84 -17.62 1.47
CA GLU A 65 -14.30 -17.75 1.40
C GLU A 65 -14.83 -17.50 2.82
N MET A 66 -15.78 -16.56 2.96
CA MET A 66 -16.31 -16.16 4.27
C MET A 66 -16.77 -17.41 5.02
N PRO A 67 -16.07 -17.84 6.09
CA PRO A 67 -16.58 -18.91 6.92
C PRO A 67 -17.70 -18.29 7.72
N SER A 68 -18.95 -18.57 7.32
CA SER A 68 -20.20 -18.15 7.97
C SER A 68 -20.61 -16.67 7.82
N HIS A 69 -21.92 -16.45 7.85
CA HIS A 69 -22.60 -15.15 7.79
C HIS A 69 -22.30 -14.19 8.97
N LEU A 70 -21.32 -14.50 9.83
CA LEU A 70 -21.06 -13.79 11.10
C LEU A 70 -19.90 -12.79 11.04
N GLU A 71 -19.00 -12.89 10.07
CA GLU A 71 -17.84 -12.00 9.99
C GLU A 71 -18.14 -10.76 9.15
N SER A 72 -17.97 -9.57 9.71
CA SER A 72 -18.11 -8.33 8.95
C SER A 72 -16.87 -8.06 8.08
N TYR A 73 -17.03 -7.23 7.05
CA TYR A 73 -15.90 -6.75 6.26
C TYR A 73 -14.85 -6.00 7.10
N GLN A 74 -15.27 -5.33 8.17
CA GLN A 74 -14.37 -4.62 9.09
C GLN A 74 -13.52 -5.59 9.90
N ASP A 75 -14.12 -6.65 10.44
CA ASP A 75 -13.38 -7.68 11.21
C ASP A 75 -12.27 -8.31 10.37
N ARG A 76 -12.54 -8.55 9.07
CA ARG A 76 -11.55 -9.09 8.13
C ARG A 76 -10.36 -8.16 7.97
N ARG A 77 -10.61 -6.86 7.77
CA ARG A 77 -9.56 -5.83 7.62
C ARG A 77 -8.72 -5.72 8.89
N ASP A 78 -9.36 -5.69 10.05
CA ASP A 78 -8.68 -5.59 11.34
C ASP A 78 -7.77 -6.80 11.59
N ARG A 79 -8.23 -8.01 11.29
CA ARG A 79 -7.39 -9.21 11.38
C ARG A 79 -6.24 -9.18 10.39
N PHE A 80 -6.48 -8.72 9.17
CA PHE A 80 -5.42 -8.55 8.18
C PHE A 80 -4.34 -7.58 8.70
N LEU A 81 -4.71 -6.38 9.15
CA LEU A 81 -3.76 -5.40 9.69
C LEU A 81 -2.97 -5.96 10.88
N LYS A 82 -3.63 -6.73 11.76
CA LYS A 82 -2.98 -7.41 12.90
C LYS A 82 -2.08 -8.58 12.50
N SER A 83 -2.28 -9.17 11.32
CA SER A 83 -1.49 -10.31 10.82
C SER A 83 -0.17 -9.91 10.18
N LEU A 84 0.00 -8.63 9.84
CA LEU A 84 1.21 -8.12 9.22
C LEU A 84 2.38 -8.11 10.21
N PRO A 85 3.62 -8.25 9.72
CA PRO A 85 4.80 -8.05 10.56
C PRO A 85 4.84 -6.61 11.07
N VAL A 86 5.52 -6.39 12.20
CA VAL A 86 5.73 -5.05 12.75
C VAL A 86 6.22 -4.07 11.68
N CYS A 87 5.85 -2.80 11.81
CA CYS A 87 6.26 -1.77 10.85
C CYS A 87 7.77 -1.81 10.58
N PRO A 88 8.23 -1.93 9.32
CA PRO A 88 9.66 -2.01 9.03
C PRO A 88 10.42 -0.73 9.39
N HIS A 89 9.72 0.40 9.50
CA HIS A 89 10.32 1.70 9.79
C HIS A 89 10.33 2.03 11.29
N CYS A 90 9.20 1.92 11.99
CA CYS A 90 9.09 2.29 13.41
C CYS A 90 9.00 1.09 14.38
N HIS A 91 8.96 -0.13 13.85
CA HIS A 91 8.87 -1.39 14.62
C HIS A 91 7.63 -1.53 15.51
N GLN A 92 6.60 -0.70 15.30
CA GLN A 92 5.32 -0.80 16.01
C GLN A 92 4.31 -1.67 15.24
N GLN A 93 3.49 -2.44 15.95
CA GLN A 93 2.32 -3.11 15.40
C GLN A 93 1.12 -2.15 15.41
N ALA A 94 1.19 -1.11 14.59
CA ALA A 94 0.25 0.01 14.63
C ALA A 94 -0.31 0.35 13.24
N TYR A 95 -0.55 -0.65 12.38
CA TYR A 95 -1.27 -0.41 11.14
C TYR A 95 -2.75 -0.15 11.43
N ASP A 96 -3.26 0.98 10.94
CA ASP A 96 -4.61 1.45 11.21
C ASP A 96 -5.42 1.73 9.94
N LEU A 97 -4.77 1.72 8.77
CA LEU A 97 -5.40 1.99 7.49
C LEU A 97 -5.10 0.87 6.51
N PHE A 98 -6.15 0.18 6.07
CA PHE A 98 -6.09 -0.76 4.96
C PHE A 98 -6.38 -0.04 3.64
N ILE A 99 -5.41 -0.07 2.74
CA ILE A 99 -5.41 0.55 1.40
C ILE A 99 -5.90 -0.48 0.38
N ASN A 100 -6.82 -0.04 -0.47
CA ASN A 100 -7.35 -0.80 -1.61
C ASN A 100 -7.67 0.19 -2.75
N ASN A 101 -8.34 -0.26 -3.82
CA ASN A 101 -8.69 0.59 -4.96
C ASN A 101 -9.59 1.80 -4.63
N VAL A 102 -10.25 1.82 -3.46
CA VAL A 102 -11.13 2.92 -3.02
C VAL A 102 -10.48 3.78 -1.93
N VAL A 103 -9.65 3.17 -1.07
CA VAL A 103 -9.06 3.85 0.09
C VAL A 103 -7.67 4.34 -0.28
N ILE A 104 -7.56 5.65 -0.50
CA ILE A 104 -6.28 6.34 -0.74
C ILE A 104 -5.54 6.52 0.60
N PRO A 105 -4.23 6.22 0.67
CA PRO A 105 -3.46 6.42 1.90
C PRO A 105 -3.29 7.90 2.28
N ARG A 106 -2.82 8.14 3.50
CA ARG A 106 -2.29 9.44 3.93
C ARG A 106 -0.99 9.75 3.19
N TYR A 107 -0.64 11.03 3.07
CA TYR A 107 0.70 11.42 2.62
C TYR A 107 1.77 10.91 3.60
N GLN A 108 3.04 10.98 3.18
CA GLN A 108 4.18 10.62 4.03
C GLN A 108 4.23 11.37 5.36
N ASN A 109 3.81 12.64 5.38
CA ASN A 109 3.74 13.42 6.63
C ASN A 109 2.57 13.02 7.54
N GLY A 110 1.61 12.23 7.05
CA GLY A 110 0.43 11.78 7.78
C GLY A 110 -0.85 12.59 7.52
N ASP A 111 -0.78 13.66 6.73
CA ASP A 111 -1.99 14.38 6.34
C ASP A 111 -2.88 13.51 5.43
N TYR A 112 -4.18 13.75 5.48
CA TYR A 112 -5.14 13.04 4.64
C TYR A 112 -5.15 13.61 3.23
N TYR A 113 -5.22 12.72 2.23
CA TYR A 113 -5.50 13.10 0.86
C TYR A 113 -6.92 13.67 0.75
N SER A 114 -7.06 14.78 0.01
CA SER A 114 -8.33 15.48 -0.20
C SER A 114 -8.56 15.70 -1.69
N LEU A 115 -9.68 15.18 -2.20
CA LEU A 115 -10.13 15.37 -3.58
C LEU A 115 -10.58 16.82 -3.85
N ASP A 116 -11.15 17.49 -2.84
CA ASP A 116 -11.67 18.86 -2.97
C ASP A 116 -10.55 19.87 -3.27
N SER A 117 -9.31 19.52 -2.93
CA SER A 117 -8.12 20.32 -3.16
C SER A 117 -7.19 19.71 -4.20
N ASP A 118 -7.65 18.72 -4.97
CA ASP A 118 -6.77 18.05 -5.94
C ASP A 118 -6.47 18.95 -7.15
N GLN A 119 -5.25 19.50 -7.16
CA GLN A 119 -4.72 20.27 -8.28
C GLN A 119 -4.00 19.39 -9.32
N GLY A 120 -4.09 18.06 -9.16
CA GLY A 120 -3.45 17.07 -9.99
C GLY A 120 -2.00 16.80 -9.63
N VAL A 121 -1.33 16.06 -10.51
CA VAL A 121 0.05 15.60 -10.34
C VAL A 121 1.04 16.74 -10.63
N ASN A 122 2.05 16.91 -9.78
CA ASN A 122 3.23 17.69 -10.11
C ASN A 122 4.16 16.82 -10.98
N GLU A 123 3.98 16.85 -12.30
CA GLU A 123 4.68 15.96 -13.25
C GLU A 123 6.21 15.98 -13.11
N GLU A 124 6.81 17.15 -12.91
CA GLU A 124 8.26 17.30 -12.81
C GLU A 124 8.84 16.56 -11.61
N MET A 125 8.21 16.71 -10.44
CA MET A 125 8.66 16.02 -9.22
C MET A 125 8.26 14.55 -9.22
N SER A 126 7.11 14.23 -9.83
CA SER A 126 6.54 12.87 -9.83
C SER A 126 7.32 11.91 -10.71
N ALA A 127 7.86 12.40 -11.84
CA ALA A 127 8.79 11.63 -12.66
C ALA A 127 10.02 11.12 -11.86
N LYS A 128 10.41 11.82 -10.78
CA LYS A 128 11.57 11.47 -9.93
C LYS A 128 11.26 10.39 -8.89
N VAL A 129 9.98 10.12 -8.62
CA VAL A 129 9.54 9.19 -7.55
C VAL A 129 8.71 8.01 -8.05
N LYS A 130 8.46 7.92 -9.36
CA LYS A 130 7.70 6.82 -9.97
C LYS A 130 8.18 5.42 -9.56
N ASP A 131 9.50 5.25 -9.45
CA ASP A 131 10.13 3.97 -9.09
C ASP A 131 10.69 3.97 -7.65
N ILE A 132 10.15 4.83 -6.77
CA ILE A 132 10.63 4.90 -5.39
C ILE A 132 10.55 3.53 -4.70
N PRO A 133 11.54 3.16 -3.86
CA PRO A 133 11.46 1.94 -3.07
C PRO A 133 10.24 1.94 -2.14
N VAL A 134 9.50 0.85 -2.15
CA VAL A 134 8.37 0.60 -1.24
C VAL A 134 8.51 -0.77 -0.59
N TRP A 135 7.98 -0.90 0.62
CA TRP A 135 7.94 -2.18 1.33
C TRP A 135 6.88 -3.08 0.73
N TRP A 136 7.28 -4.29 0.40
CA TRP A 136 6.41 -5.37 -0.03
C TRP A 136 6.51 -6.54 0.94
N TYR A 137 5.36 -7.08 1.36
CA TYR A 137 5.27 -8.26 2.20
C TYR A 137 4.63 -9.41 1.43
N GLY A 138 5.43 -10.39 1.04
CA GLY A 138 4.98 -11.55 0.28
C GLY A 138 6.02 -12.66 0.25
N ASP A 139 5.76 -13.73 -0.50
CA ASP A 139 6.61 -14.91 -0.55
C ASP A 139 7.34 -15.08 -1.90
N LYS A 140 8.28 -16.03 -1.95
CA LYS A 140 9.11 -16.27 -3.15
C LYS A 140 8.29 -16.66 -4.38
N ASP A 141 7.20 -17.40 -4.22
CA ASP A 141 6.39 -17.85 -5.34
C ASP A 141 5.61 -16.68 -5.94
N GLU A 142 5.12 -15.80 -5.09
CA GLU A 142 4.45 -14.57 -5.49
C GLU A 142 5.40 -13.57 -6.14
N ALA A 143 6.59 -13.37 -5.57
CA ALA A 143 7.63 -12.55 -6.19
C ALA A 143 7.99 -13.06 -7.58
N LYS A 144 8.10 -14.39 -7.75
CA LYS A 144 8.37 -15.00 -9.05
C LYS A 144 7.22 -14.79 -10.04
N ARG A 145 5.96 -14.94 -9.60
CA ARG A 145 4.77 -14.72 -10.43
C ARG A 145 4.67 -13.28 -10.93
N LEU A 146 4.98 -12.33 -10.06
CA LEU A 146 4.95 -10.90 -10.35
C LEU A 146 6.25 -10.39 -11.01
N ASN A 147 7.24 -11.26 -11.18
CA ASN A 147 8.57 -10.93 -11.68
C ASN A 147 9.20 -9.74 -10.91
N LEU A 148 9.14 -9.80 -9.58
CA LEU A 148 9.71 -8.76 -8.72
C LEU A 148 11.24 -8.85 -8.66
N HIS A 149 11.88 -7.70 -8.77
CA HIS A 149 13.29 -7.46 -8.54
C HIS A 149 13.46 -6.69 -7.22
N PHE A 150 14.05 -7.37 -6.24
CA PHE A 150 14.33 -6.79 -4.94
C PHE A 150 15.50 -5.79 -5.02
N LEU A 151 15.40 -4.72 -4.24
CA LEU A 151 16.41 -3.67 -4.11
C LEU A 151 17.39 -3.95 -2.96
#